data_AF-A0A662VND6-F1
#
_entry.id   AF-A0A662VND6-F1
#
_cell.length_a   1.000
_cell.length_b   1.000
_cell.length_c   1.000
_cell.angle_alpha   90.00
_cell.angle_beta   90.00
_cell.angle_gamma   90.00
#
_symmetry.space_group_name_H-M   'P 1'
#
loop_
_entity.id
_entity.type
_entity.pdbx_description
1 polymer ?
#
loop_
_entity_poly.entity_id
_entity_poly.type
_entity_poly.pdbx_seq_one_letter_code
_entity_poly.pdbx_strand_id
1 'polypeptide(L)' 'MGQIVYVHIPREIAFTLRNRLKFAKIPYIDVRVEVIGVDAESYQTVLRIVDEIRQRCVGTASG' A
#
# COMPACT_ATOMS: atom_id res chain seq x y z
N MET A 1 3.42 -3.22 22.32
CA MET A 1 2.09 -3.03 21.71
C MET A 1 2.32 -2.24 20.43
N GLY A 2 2.28 -2.89 19.27
CA GLY A 2 2.51 -2.23 17.99
C GLY A 2 1.39 -1.25 17.68
N GLN A 3 1.75 -0.01 17.33
CA GLN A 3 0.78 1.01 16.96
C GLN A 3 0.32 0.74 15.53
N ILE A 4 -0.99 0.63 15.34
CA ILE A 4 -1.59 0.42 14.02
C ILE A 4 -1.74 1.77 13.34
N VAL A 5 -1.17 1.92 12.14
CA VAL A 5 -1.29 3.12 11.32
C VAL A 5 -2.18 2.81 10.13
N TYR A 6 -3.17 3.67 9.90
CA TYR A 6 -4.10 3.59 8.78
C TYR A 6 -3.60 4.47 7.63
N VAL A 7 -3.42 3.88 6.45
CA VAL A 7 -2.95 4.57 5.24
C VAL A 7 -4.07 4.61 4.21
N HIS A 8 -4.42 5.81 3.74
CA HIS A 8 -5.39 5.99 2.67
C HIS A 8 -4.78 5.65 1.32
N ILE A 9 -5.43 4.77 0.57
CA ILE A 9 -4.96 4.28 -0.73
C ILE A 9 -6.09 4.28 -1.76
N PRO A 10 -5.84 4.69 -3.01
CA PRO A 10 -6.85 4.63 -4.05
C PRO A 10 -7.27 3.20 -4.37
N ARG A 11 -8.56 3.04 -4.70
CA ARG A 11 -9.19 1.76 -5.05
C ARG A 11 -8.45 0.97 -6.12
N GLU A 12 -7.93 1.68 -7.12
CA GLU A 12 -7.21 1.10 -8.26
C GLU A 12 -5.92 0.39 -7.84
N ILE A 13 -5.29 0.83 -6.75
CA ILE A 13 -4.01 0.27 -6.28
C ILE A 13 -4.19 -0.71 -5.13
N ALA A 14 -5.36 -0.77 -4.48
CA ALA A 14 -5.59 -1.58 -3.28
C ALA A 14 -5.31 -3.08 -3.51
N PHE A 15 -5.73 -3.62 -4.65
CA PHE A 15 -5.46 -5.02 -5.02
C PHE A 15 -3.98 -5.29 -5.25
N THR A 16 -3.31 -4.39 -5.99
CA THR A 16 -1.88 -4.48 -6.29
C THR A 16 -1.05 -4.35 -5.02
N LEU A 17 -1.42 -3.44 -4.13
CA LEU A 17 -0.76 -3.21 -2.86
C LEU A 17 -0.87 -4.44 -1.95
N ARG A 18 -2.08 -5.03 -1.83
CA ARG A 18 -2.26 -6.27 -1.06
C ARG A 18 -1.32 -7.38 -1.52
N ASN A 19 -1.18 -7.57 -2.83
CA ASN A 19 -0.27 -8.57 -3.40
C ASN A 19 1.20 -8.23 -3.10
N ARG A 20 1.59 -6.96 -3.24
CA ARG A 20 2.95 -6.50 -2.93
C ARG A 20 3.32 -6.68 -1.47
N LEU A 21 2.40 -6.40 -0.54
CA LEU A 21 2.61 -6.60 0.89
C LEU A 21 2.75 -8.07 1.24
N LYS A 22 1.93 -8.93 0.63
CA LYS A 22 2.05 -10.38 0.76
C LYS A 22 3.41 -10.87 0.28
N PHE A 23 3.89 -10.37 -0.86
CA PHE A 23 5.21 -10.71 -1.40
C PHE A 23 6.36 -10.21 -0.50
N ALA A 24 6.24 -8.98 0.01
CA ALA A 24 7.22 -8.37 0.91
C ALA A 24 7.15 -8.91 2.35
N LYS A 25 6.25 -9.86 2.65
CA LYS A 25 5.99 -10.41 4.00
C LYS A 25 5.68 -9.33 5.05
N ILE A 26 5.05 -8.24 4.63
CA ILE A 26 4.65 -7.16 5.53
C ILE A 26 3.29 -7.54 6.14
N PRO A 27 3.18 -7.64 7.47
CA PRO A 27 1.92 -7.92 8.13
C PRO A 27 0.96 -6.73 7.96
N TYR A 28 -0.27 -7.02 7.53
CA TYR A 28 -1.37 -6.05 7.42
C TYR A 28 -2.62 -6.62 8.06
N ILE A 29 -3.46 -5.76 8.62
CA ILE A 29 -4.65 -6.16 9.39
C ILE A 29 -5.86 -6.32 8.48
N ASP A 30 -6.12 -5.31 7.64
CA ASP A 30 -7.19 -5.34 6.65
C ASP A 30 -6.88 -4.36 5.52
N VAL A 31 -7.25 -4.72 4.29
CA VAL A 31 -7.19 -3.83 3.12
C VAL A 31 -8.63 -3.54 2.72
N ARG A 32 -9.21 -2.49 3.29
CA ARG A 32 -10.46 -1.93 2.76
C ARG A 32 -10.11 -1.10 1.55
N VAL A 33 -11.07 -1.00 0.63
CA VAL A 33 -10.89 -0.43 -0.71
C VAL A 33 -10.31 1.01 -0.71
N GLU A 34 -10.30 1.68 0.44
CA GLU A 34 -9.75 3.02 0.62
C GLU A 34 -8.68 3.14 1.71
N VAL A 35 -8.49 2.13 2.58
CA VAL A 35 -7.62 2.23 3.76
C VAL A 35 -6.98 0.88 4.08
N ILE A 36 -5.66 0.89 4.30
CA ILE A 36 -4.91 -0.26 4.81
C ILE A 36 -4.39 -0.01 6.22
N GLY A 37 -4.58 -0.98 7.12
CA GLY A 37 -3.95 -1.00 8.45
C GLY A 37 -2.62 -1.75 8.44
N VAL A 38 -1.52 -1.09 8.80
CA VAL A 38 -0.16 -1.66 8.88
C VAL A 38 0.50 -1.34 10.21
N ASP A 39 1.50 -2.13 10.58
CA ASP A 39 2.34 -1.82 11.73
C ASP A 39 3.16 -0.54 11.49
N ALA A 40 3.33 0.29 12.54
CA ALA A 40 4.08 1.53 12.49
C ALA A 40 5.52 1.35 11.97
N GLU A 41 6.17 0.23 12.28
CA GLU A 41 7.53 -0.07 11.80
C GLU A 41 7.59 -0.23 10.28
N SER A 42 6.47 -0.64 9.67
CA SER A 42 6.36 -0.85 8.22
C SER A 42 5.81 0.37 7.46
N TYR A 43 5.43 1.44 8.16
CA TYR A 43 4.74 2.60 7.57
C TYR A 43 5.55 3.25 6.43
N GLN A 44 6.85 3.53 6.64
CA GLN A 44 7.71 4.14 5.62
C GLN A 44 7.84 3.26 4.36
N THR A 45 7.97 1.95 4.53
CA THR A 45 8.07 1.00 3.41
C THR A 45 6.78 0.98 2.60
N VAL A 46 5.63 0.99 3.27
CA VAL A 46 4.31 1.00 2.62
C VAL A 46 4.12 2.29 1.81
N LEU A 47 4.52 3.45 2.35
CA LEU A 47 4.48 4.71 1.61
C LEU A 47 5.32 4.67 0.33
N ARG A 48 6.53 4.09 0.38
CA ARG A 48 7.37 3.92 -0.81
C ARG A 48 6.71 3.04 -1.87
N ILE A 49 6.11 1.92 -1.46
CA ILE A 49 5.40 1.02 -2.37
C ILE A 49 4.20 1.74 -3.02
N VAL A 50 3.45 2.53 -2.24
CA VAL A 50 2.33 3.33 -2.77
C VAL A 50 2.83 4.33 -3.81
N ASP A 51 3.93 5.02 -3.52
CA ASP A 51 4.52 5.99 -4.44
C ASP A 51 5.02 5.34 -5.73
N GLU A 52 5.72 4.20 -5.64
CA GLU A 52 6.15 3.42 -6.80
C GLU A 52 4.98 2.97 -7.68
N ILE A 53 3.89 2.51 -7.07
CA ILE A 53 2.70 2.10 -7.81
C ILE A 53 2.06 3.30 -8.51
N ARG A 54 1.96 4.47 -7.84
CA ARG A 54 1.44 5.70 -8.44
C ARG A 54 2.27 6.14 -9.63
N GLN A 55 3.60 6.13 -9.51
CA GLN A 55 4.49 6.50 -10.61
C GLN A 55 4.34 5.56 -11.82
N ARG A 56 4.17 4.25 -11.59
CA ARG A 56 3.96 3.27 -12.67
C ARG A 56 2.58 3.35 -13.31
N CYS A 57 1.55 3.72 -12.57
CA CYS A 57 0.19 3.84 -13.08
C CYS A 57 0.01 5.13 -13.91
N VAL A 58 0.66 6.23 -13.50
CA VAL A 58 0.64 7.52 -14.23
C VAL A 58 1.53 7.49 -15.48
N GLY A 59 2.54 6.61 -15.54
CA GLY A 59 3.44 6.45 -16.70
C GLY A 59 2.84 5.77 -17.94
N THR A 60 1.59 5.30 -17.89
CA THR A 60 0.91 4.59 -19.00
C THR A 60 -0.35 5.30 -19.51
N ALA A 61 -0.38 6.63 -19.45
CA ALA A 61 -1.44 7.46 -20.05
C ALA A 61 -0.89 8.49 -21.07
N SER A 62 0.25 8.22 -21.69
CA SER A 62 0.76 8.98 -22.83
C SER A 62 1.53 8.05 -23.76
N GLY A 63 0.89 7.68 -24.87
CA GLY A 63 1.42 6.77 -25.90
C GLY A 63 0.29 6.10 -26.66
#